data_AF-A0A1E4RPQ8-F1
#
_entry.id   AF-A0A1E4RPQ8-F1
#
_cell.length_a   1.000
_cell.length_b   1.000
_cell.length_c   1.000
_cell.angle_alpha   90.00
_cell.angle_beta   90.00
_cell.angle_gamma   90.00
#
_symmetry.space_group_name_H-M   'P 1'
#
loop_
_entity.id
_entity.type
_entity.pdbx_description
1 polymer ?
#
loop_
_entity_poly.entity_id
_entity_poly.type
_entity_poly.pdbx_seq_one_letter_code
_entity_poly.pdbx_strand_id
1 'polypeptide(L)'
;MSSNEDPPELKAKYAEIAALKKAINAKQMNQASNKPIPASYSANRGGFRGGFRGSSLRGGFRGGKRGVNKYRNMTVFFNNEIKSKGDEESGNENEMDSEQNIQYISEVSKGGMSLVNSNIYQQDKAKYAERAAELKAKLKLQRQLDIARFRVSKNQTKFDDCDRIKIDDGIFAMAKGGNKLIPLSIPFRKTSVDWNGKHYSVRPSGSLKHSSRRARYVGLLF
;
A
#
# COMPACT_ATOMS: atom_id res chain seq x y z
N MET A 1 -23.81 -12.54 -41.80
CA MET A 1 -23.23 -11.30 -41.23
C MET A 1 -24.41 -10.47 -40.71
N SER A 2 -24.83 -10.70 -39.46
CA SER A 2 -25.97 -9.99 -38.84
C SER A 2 -25.43 -8.84 -38.00
N SER A 3 -25.66 -7.60 -38.45
CA SER A 3 -25.34 -6.38 -37.73
C SER A 3 -26.33 -6.19 -36.57
N ASN A 4 -25.93 -6.62 -35.37
CA ASN A 4 -26.62 -6.29 -34.13
C ASN A 4 -26.35 -4.82 -33.80
N GLU A 5 -27.10 -3.92 -34.43
CA GLU A 5 -27.14 -2.54 -33.99
C GLU A 5 -28.03 -2.46 -32.74
N ASP A 6 -27.43 -2.08 -31.62
CA ASP A 6 -28.19 -1.88 -30.37
C ASP A 6 -29.33 -0.89 -30.62
N PRO A 7 -30.56 -1.17 -30.11
CA PRO A 7 -31.70 -0.29 -30.26
C PRO A 7 -31.36 1.12 -29.77
N PRO A 8 -31.89 2.17 -30.44
CA PRO A 8 -31.49 3.56 -30.20
C PRO A 8 -31.68 4.00 -28.74
N GLU A 9 -32.63 3.40 -28.03
CA GLU A 9 -32.88 3.63 -26.61
C GLU A 9 -31.74 3.15 -25.70
N LEU A 10 -31.08 2.03 -26.03
CA LEU A 10 -29.92 1.55 -25.28
C LEU A 10 -28.73 2.50 -25.45
N LYS A 11 -28.50 2.98 -26.67
CA LYS A 11 -27.45 3.99 -26.95
C LYS A 11 -27.68 5.29 -26.18
N ALA A 12 -28.93 5.76 -26.09
CA ALA A 12 -29.29 6.93 -25.30
C ALA A 12 -29.01 6.72 -23.80
N LYS A 13 -29.40 5.57 -23.24
CA LYS A 13 -29.12 5.22 -21.83
C LYS A 13 -27.62 5.11 -21.55
N TYR A 14 -26.84 4.52 -22.46
CA TYR A 14 -25.39 4.46 -22.31
C TYR A 14 -24.73 5.84 -22.34
N ALA A 15 -25.22 6.76 -23.18
CA ALA A 15 -24.75 8.14 -23.21
C ALA A 15 -25.05 8.90 -21.91
N GLU A 16 -26.25 8.72 -21.35
CA GLU A 16 -26.65 9.32 -20.07
C GLU A 16 -25.80 8.78 -18.90
N ILE A 17 -25.59 7.46 -18.84
CA ILE A 17 -24.73 6.82 -17.83
C ILE A 17 -23.28 7.32 -17.95
N ALA A 18 -22.77 7.50 -19.17
CA ALA A 18 -21.44 8.04 -19.40
C ALA A 18 -21.31 9.50 -18.93
N ALA A 19 -22.34 10.32 -19.19
CA ALA A 19 -22.38 11.70 -18.71
C ALA A 19 -22.42 11.79 -17.18
N LEU A 20 -23.24 10.96 -16.53
CA LEU A 20 -23.32 10.88 -15.06
C LEU A 20 -22.00 10.45 -14.43
N LYS A 21 -21.33 9.44 -15.00
CA LYS A 21 -20.00 9.00 -14.52
C LYS A 21 -18.95 10.12 -14.65
N LYS A 22 -18.97 10.87 -15.76
CA LYS A 22 -18.07 12.02 -15.96
C LYS A 22 -18.32 13.12 -14.93
N ALA A 23 -19.58 13.42 -14.61
CA ALA A 23 -19.95 14.41 -13.60
C ALA A 23 -19.51 14.00 -12.18
N ILE A 24 -19.64 12.71 -11.82
CA ILE A 24 -19.21 12.20 -10.51
C ILE A 24 -17.69 12.29 -10.37
N ASN A 25 -16.94 11.89 -11.40
CA ASN A 25 -15.46 11.96 -11.37
C ASN A 25 -14.97 13.40 -11.25
N ALA A 26 -15.59 14.36 -11.94
CA ALA A 26 -15.26 15.78 -11.82
C ALA A 26 -15.52 16.31 -10.39
N LYS A 27 -16.64 15.94 -9.76
CA LYS A 27 -16.94 16.32 -8.36
C LYS A 27 -15.95 15.73 -7.36
N GLN A 28 -15.50 14.48 -7.56
CA GLN A 28 -14.52 13.84 -6.69
C GLN A 28 -13.13 14.49 -6.80
N MET A 29 -12.72 14.89 -8.00
CA MET A 29 -11.46 15.62 -8.23
C MET A 29 -11.47 16.99 -7.54
N ASN A 30 -12.57 17.74 -7.63
CA ASN A 30 -12.70 19.04 -6.96
C ASN A 30 -12.77 18.92 -5.42
N GLN A 31 -13.30 17.83 -4.87
CA GLN A 31 -13.24 17.55 -3.43
C GLN A 31 -11.84 17.14 -2.95
N ALA A 32 -10.99 16.59 -3.82
CA ALA A 32 -9.63 16.22 -3.48
C ALA A 32 -8.70 17.45 -3.40
N SER A 33 -8.93 18.49 -4.23
CA SER A 33 -8.11 19.71 -4.27
C SER A 33 -8.45 20.74 -3.19
N ASN A 34 -9.67 20.73 -2.62
CA ASN A 34 -10.12 21.70 -1.60
C ASN A 34 -9.99 21.19 -0.15
N LYS A 35 -9.14 20.20 0.12
CA LYS A 35 -8.85 19.81 1.50
C LYS A 35 -7.93 20.85 2.13
N PRO A 36 -8.31 21.53 3.22
CA PRO A 36 -7.42 22.43 3.93
C PRO A 36 -6.18 21.64 4.37
N ILE A 37 -4.99 22.16 4.04
CA ILE A 37 -3.72 21.58 4.44
C ILE A 37 -3.68 21.60 5.98
N PRO A 38 -3.63 20.44 6.66
CA PRO A 38 -3.44 20.45 8.10
C PRO A 38 -2.04 21.01 8.37
N ALA A 39 -1.97 22.14 9.06
CA ALA A 39 -0.71 22.69 9.57
C ALA A 39 -0.13 21.73 10.61
N SER A 40 0.62 20.72 10.17
CA SER A 40 1.36 19.83 11.07
C SER A 40 2.65 20.51 11.47
N TYR A 41 2.59 21.36 12.50
CA TYR A 41 3.78 21.68 13.27
C TYR A 41 4.25 20.41 13.97
N SER A 42 5.37 19.83 13.51
CA SER A 42 6.02 18.71 14.20
C SER A 42 6.75 19.25 15.43
N ALA A 43 6.03 19.39 16.53
CA ALA A 43 6.63 19.65 17.85
C ALA A 43 7.19 18.33 18.44
N ASN A 44 8.19 17.75 17.78
CA ASN A 44 9.02 16.70 18.37
C ASN A 44 10.46 17.20 18.43
N ARG A 45 10.69 18.20 19.28
CA ARG A 45 12.01 18.57 19.76
C ARG A 45 12.05 18.23 21.25
N GLY A 46 12.94 17.31 21.59
CA GLY A 46 13.02 16.67 22.90
C GLY A 46 13.16 17.65 24.07
N GLY A 47 12.66 17.20 25.22
CA GLY A 47 12.79 17.90 26.48
C GLY A 47 12.26 17.04 27.62
N PHE A 48 13.01 16.00 27.99
CA PHE A 48 12.91 15.41 29.32
C PHE A 48 13.30 16.49 30.34
N ARG A 49 12.39 16.87 31.26
CA ARG A 49 12.70 17.25 32.65
C ARG A 49 11.43 17.67 33.41
N GLY A 50 11.18 16.99 34.52
CA GLY A 50 10.66 17.62 35.75
C GLY A 50 9.15 17.75 35.83
N GLY A 51 8.56 17.01 36.76
CA GLY A 51 7.12 17.01 37.00
C GLY A 51 6.60 18.31 37.60
N PHE A 52 5.28 18.47 37.62
CA PHE A 52 4.54 19.03 38.74
C PHE A 52 3.10 18.52 38.69
N ARG A 53 2.62 18.17 39.88
CA ARG A 53 1.29 17.67 40.19
C ARG A 53 0.24 18.76 39.96
N GLY A 54 -0.96 18.32 39.56
CA GLY A 54 -2.21 18.95 39.94
C GLY A 54 -2.67 20.10 39.06
N SER A 55 -3.84 19.94 38.45
CA SER A 55 -4.99 20.80 38.75
C SER A 55 -6.12 20.46 37.77
N SER A 56 -7.13 19.79 38.30
CA SER A 56 -8.51 19.91 37.82
C SER A 56 -8.85 21.38 37.66
N LEU A 57 -9.35 21.81 36.49
CA LEU A 57 -10.43 22.79 36.34
C LEU A 57 -10.68 23.12 34.87
N ARG A 58 -11.93 22.88 34.45
CA ARG A 58 -12.75 23.87 33.74
C ARG A 58 -12.43 24.12 32.26
N GLY A 59 -13.21 23.46 31.40
CA GLY A 59 -13.31 23.79 29.99
C GLY A 59 -14.45 23.06 29.28
N GLY A 60 -15.65 23.04 29.85
CA GLY A 60 -16.84 22.62 29.12
C GLY A 60 -17.38 23.78 28.30
N PHE A 61 -17.62 23.60 26.99
CA PHE A 61 -18.66 24.30 26.25
C PHE A 61 -19.05 23.54 24.96
N ARG A 62 -20.25 22.94 25.02
CA ARG A 62 -21.30 22.94 23.99
C ARG A 62 -20.95 22.48 22.57
N GLY A 63 -21.27 21.22 22.31
CA GLY A 63 -21.60 20.71 20.98
C GLY A 63 -22.83 19.80 21.06
N GLY A 64 -23.97 20.36 21.48
CA GLY A 64 -25.24 19.64 21.52
C GLY A 64 -25.66 19.19 20.13
N LYS A 65 -25.36 17.93 19.77
CA LYS A 65 -26.05 17.26 18.68
C LYS A 65 -27.41 16.79 19.19
N ARG A 66 -28.40 17.63 18.91
CA ARG A 66 -29.84 17.29 18.91
C ARG A 66 -30.05 15.92 18.25
N GLY A 67 -30.97 15.18 18.86
CA GLY A 67 -31.46 13.85 18.51
C GLY A 67 -31.12 13.32 17.12
N VAL A 68 -30.19 12.37 17.08
CA VAL A 68 -30.31 11.27 16.13
C VAL A 68 -30.88 10.13 16.96
N ASN A 69 -32.10 9.71 16.67
CA ASN A 69 -32.68 8.50 17.24
C ASN A 69 -31.69 7.36 16.97
N LYS A 70 -30.89 7.02 17.97
CA LYS A 70 -30.09 5.80 17.96
C LYS A 70 -31.08 4.68 18.18
N TYR A 71 -31.65 4.17 17.09
CA TYR A 71 -32.27 2.86 17.09
C TYR A 71 -31.16 1.84 17.38
N ARG A 72 -30.89 1.64 18.67
CA ARG A 72 -30.10 0.51 19.14
C ARG A 72 -31.02 -0.69 19.02
N ASN A 73 -30.59 -1.68 18.23
CA ASN A 73 -31.24 -2.97 18.05
C ASN A 73 -32.30 -3.04 16.92
N MET A 74 -31.98 -2.52 15.73
CA MET A 74 -32.68 -2.96 14.51
C MET A 74 -32.23 -4.38 14.18
N THR A 75 -33.01 -5.39 14.55
CA THR A 75 -32.83 -6.77 14.10
C THR A 75 -33.45 -6.92 12.72
N VAL A 76 -32.62 -7.23 11.72
CA VAL A 76 -33.11 -7.57 10.38
C VAL A 76 -33.51 -9.04 10.40
N PHE A 77 -34.81 -9.30 10.26
CA PHE A 77 -35.34 -10.65 10.09
C PHE A 77 -35.33 -11.00 8.62
N PHE A 78 -34.65 -12.08 8.26
CA PHE A 78 -34.76 -12.68 6.93
C PHE A 78 -35.79 -13.79 7.02
N ASN A 79 -36.93 -13.62 6.33
CA ASN A 79 -37.79 -14.74 5.97
C ASN A 79 -37.05 -15.54 4.89
N ASN A 80 -35.99 -16.25 5.29
CA ASN A 80 -35.59 -17.42 4.54
C ASN A 80 -36.66 -18.44 4.89
N GLU A 81 -37.63 -18.66 3.99
CA GLU A 81 -38.46 -19.86 4.01
C GLU A 81 -37.54 -21.05 3.76
N ILE A 82 -36.76 -21.41 4.78
CA ILE A 82 -36.18 -22.72 4.90
C ILE A 82 -37.42 -23.59 5.07
N LYS A 83 -37.87 -24.23 3.99
CA LYS A 83 -38.64 -25.46 4.09
C LYS A 83 -37.77 -26.43 4.88
N SER A 84 -37.83 -26.34 6.20
CA SER A 84 -37.28 -27.33 7.10
C SER A 84 -38.03 -28.59 6.75
N LYS A 85 -37.36 -29.49 6.03
CA LYS A 85 -37.78 -30.89 5.89
C LYS A 85 -38.05 -31.38 7.31
N GLY A 86 -39.34 -31.45 7.65
CA GLY A 86 -39.79 -32.35 8.69
C GLY A 86 -39.52 -33.75 8.19
N ASP A 87 -39.12 -34.60 9.13
CA ASP A 87 -38.93 -36.02 8.94
C ASP A 87 -40.23 -36.66 8.42
N GLU A 88 -40.37 -36.87 7.12
CA GLU A 88 -41.22 -37.91 6.55
C GLU A 88 -40.52 -38.54 5.33
N GLU A 89 -40.44 -39.87 5.35
CA GLU A 89 -40.00 -40.73 4.26
C GLU A 89 -40.91 -40.61 3.02
N SER A 90 -40.41 -41.12 1.91
CA SER A 90 -41.09 -41.41 0.63
C SER A 90 -40.85 -40.39 -0.50
N GLY A 91 -40.32 -40.93 -1.60
CA GLY A 91 -39.65 -40.20 -2.66
C GLY A 91 -40.55 -39.46 -3.65
N ASN A 92 -39.90 -38.61 -4.44
CA ASN A 92 -40.26 -38.39 -5.83
C ASN A 92 -39.07 -37.78 -6.59
N GLU A 93 -38.86 -38.27 -7.79
CA GLU A 93 -37.85 -37.80 -8.74
C GLU A 93 -38.42 -36.61 -9.54
N ASN A 94 -37.54 -35.66 -9.87
CA ASN A 94 -37.65 -34.58 -10.87
C ASN A 94 -37.73 -33.13 -10.36
N GLU A 95 -36.79 -32.36 -10.93
CA GLU A 95 -36.82 -30.93 -11.25
C GLU A 95 -37.22 -29.95 -10.15
N MET A 96 -36.22 -29.22 -9.64
CA MET A 96 -36.30 -27.76 -9.62
C MET A 96 -34.92 -27.17 -9.33
N ASP A 97 -34.64 -26.05 -9.98
CA ASP A 97 -33.41 -25.28 -9.97
C ASP A 97 -32.64 -25.32 -8.64
N SER A 98 -31.32 -25.41 -8.75
CA SER A 98 -30.38 -25.10 -7.68
C SER A 98 -30.64 -23.68 -7.15
N GLU A 99 -31.62 -23.54 -6.25
CA GLU A 99 -31.78 -22.43 -5.33
C GLU A 99 -30.48 -22.35 -4.55
N GLN A 100 -29.58 -21.49 -5.05
CA GLN A 100 -28.33 -21.17 -4.40
C GLN A 100 -28.69 -20.83 -2.97
N ASN A 101 -28.25 -21.63 -2.01
CA ASN A 101 -28.49 -21.39 -0.60
C ASN A 101 -27.78 -20.06 -0.27
N ILE A 102 -28.50 -18.93 -0.36
CA ILE A 102 -27.93 -17.59 -0.26
C ILE A 102 -27.55 -17.36 1.20
N GLN A 103 -26.34 -17.80 1.56
CA GLN A 103 -25.79 -17.59 2.89
C GLN A 103 -25.30 -16.15 2.98
N TYR A 104 -25.74 -15.44 4.00
CA TYR A 104 -25.31 -14.07 4.30
C TYR A 104 -24.27 -14.04 5.43
N ILE A 105 -23.35 -13.09 5.37
CA ILE A 105 -22.30 -12.87 6.37
C ILE A 105 -22.43 -11.42 6.86
N SER A 106 -22.39 -11.23 8.18
CA SER A 106 -22.28 -9.90 8.78
C SER A 106 -20.83 -9.44 8.75
N GLU A 107 -20.58 -8.31 8.10
CA GLU A 107 -19.27 -7.65 8.05
C GLU A 107 -19.31 -6.37 8.86
N VAL A 108 -18.32 -6.17 9.74
CA VAL A 108 -18.17 -4.92 10.51
C VAL A 108 -17.07 -4.08 9.89
N SER A 109 -17.45 -2.98 9.26
CA SER A 109 -16.53 -2.00 8.69
C SER A 109 -16.39 -0.76 9.58
N LYS A 110 -15.48 0.16 9.23
CA LYS A 110 -15.38 1.48 9.91
C LYS A 110 -16.67 2.30 9.81
N GLY A 111 -17.54 2.00 8.84
CA GLY A 111 -18.84 2.65 8.64
C GLY A 111 -20.00 2.00 9.40
N GLY A 112 -19.78 0.86 10.06
CA GLY A 112 -20.81 0.09 10.74
C GLY A 112 -20.90 -1.36 10.25
N MET A 113 -21.89 -2.08 10.77
CA MET A 113 -22.17 -3.46 10.40
C MET A 113 -23.07 -3.51 9.17
N SER A 114 -22.67 -4.28 8.17
CA SER A 114 -23.44 -4.54 6.95
C SER A 114 -23.61 -6.04 6.77
N LEU A 115 -24.74 -6.46 6.21
CA LEU A 115 -24.96 -7.84 5.83
C LEU A 115 -24.69 -8.00 4.33
N VAL A 116 -23.82 -8.95 3.98
CA VAL A 116 -23.35 -9.15 2.59
C VAL A 116 -23.54 -10.60 2.21
N ASN A 117 -23.89 -10.87 0.96
CA ASN A 117 -23.94 -12.22 0.42
C ASN A 117 -22.56 -12.88 0.49
N SER A 118 -22.48 -14.11 0.98
CA SER A 118 -21.23 -14.87 1.16
C SER A 118 -20.39 -14.96 -0.11
N ASN A 119 -20.99 -15.17 -1.27
CA ASN A 119 -20.28 -15.27 -2.55
C ASN A 119 -19.61 -13.93 -2.92
N ILE A 120 -20.34 -12.82 -2.73
CA ILE A 120 -19.83 -11.46 -2.98
C ILE A 120 -18.72 -11.13 -1.99
N TYR A 121 -18.92 -11.46 -0.71
CA TYR A 121 -17.94 -11.24 0.35
C TYR A 121 -16.60 -11.95 0.06
N GLN A 122 -16.65 -13.21 -0.37
CA GLN A 122 -15.43 -13.96 -0.70
C GLN A 122 -14.69 -13.34 -1.90
N GLN A 123 -15.42 -12.97 -2.96
CA GLN A 123 -14.83 -12.31 -4.13
C GLN A 123 -14.20 -10.96 -3.78
N ASP A 124 -14.90 -10.14 -2.99
CA ASP A 124 -14.40 -8.82 -2.59
C ASP A 124 -13.21 -8.93 -1.65
N LYS A 125 -13.23 -9.88 -0.71
CA LYS A 125 -12.10 -10.18 0.18
C LYS A 125 -10.84 -10.53 -0.61
N ALA A 126 -10.95 -11.36 -1.65
CA ALA A 126 -9.83 -11.68 -2.54
C ALA A 126 -9.30 -10.45 -3.28
N LYS A 127 -10.19 -9.66 -3.90
CA LYS A 127 -9.82 -8.40 -4.60
C LYS A 127 -9.15 -7.39 -3.67
N TYR A 128 -9.62 -7.24 -2.42
CA TYR A 128 -9.00 -6.36 -1.45
C TYR A 128 -7.63 -6.85 -1.01
N ALA A 129 -7.44 -8.17 -0.88
CA ALA A 129 -6.14 -8.75 -0.55
C ALA A 129 -5.10 -8.47 -1.66
N GLU A 130 -5.49 -8.63 -2.92
CA GLU A 130 -4.63 -8.32 -4.08
C GLU A 130 -4.24 -6.84 -4.12
N ARG A 131 -5.22 -5.93 -4.04
CA ARG A 131 -4.96 -4.48 -4.01
C ARG A 131 -4.07 -4.09 -2.84
N ALA A 132 -4.27 -4.68 -1.67
CA ALA A 132 -3.43 -4.44 -0.51
C ALA A 132 -1.99 -4.94 -0.73
N ALA A 133 -1.80 -6.09 -1.38
CA ALA A 133 -0.48 -6.61 -1.73
C ALA A 133 0.24 -5.70 -2.74
N GLU A 134 -0.45 -5.23 -3.77
CA GLU A 134 0.10 -4.29 -4.75
C GLU A 134 0.52 -2.97 -4.11
N LEU A 135 -0.33 -2.39 -3.26
CA LEU A 135 -0.02 -1.16 -2.55
C LEU A 135 1.19 -1.34 -1.63
N LYS A 136 1.27 -2.46 -0.90
CA LYS A 136 2.44 -2.79 -0.08
C LYS A 136 3.72 -2.92 -0.92
N ALA A 137 3.64 -3.57 -2.09
CA ALA A 137 4.77 -3.70 -3.00
C ALA A 137 5.24 -2.34 -3.53
N LYS A 138 4.31 -1.48 -3.96
CA LYS A 138 4.60 -0.10 -4.40
C LYS A 138 5.27 0.73 -3.31
N LEU A 139 4.72 0.70 -2.08
CA LEU A 139 5.30 1.40 -0.93
C LEU A 139 6.70 0.88 -0.57
N LYS A 140 6.92 -0.44 -0.66
CA LYS A 140 8.23 -1.05 -0.41
C LYS A 140 9.28 -0.56 -1.43
N LEU A 141 8.94 -0.54 -2.72
CA LEU A 141 9.81 -0.04 -3.77
C LEU A 141 10.11 1.46 -3.59
N GLN A 142 9.09 2.26 -3.29
CA GLN A 142 9.26 3.69 -3.05
C GLN A 142 10.21 3.96 -1.88
N ARG A 143 10.01 3.28 -0.74
CA ARG A 143 10.91 3.38 0.42
C ARG A 143 12.35 3.00 0.07
N GLN A 144 12.55 1.96 -0.74
CA GLN A 144 13.90 1.56 -1.17
C GLN A 144 14.56 2.65 -2.03
N LEU A 145 13.81 3.26 -2.95
CA LEU A 145 14.30 4.38 -3.75
C LEU A 145 14.64 5.60 -2.90
N ASP A 146 13.82 5.94 -1.91
CA ASP A 146 14.06 7.09 -1.04
C ASP A 146 15.30 6.89 -0.16
N ILE A 147 15.48 5.67 0.38
CA ILE A 147 16.69 5.30 1.12
C ILE A 147 17.93 5.41 0.21
N ALA A 148 17.83 4.94 -1.04
CA ALA A 148 18.92 5.06 -1.99
C ALA A 148 19.23 6.53 -2.31
N ARG A 149 18.20 7.37 -2.56
CA ARG A 149 18.34 8.81 -2.84
C ARG A 149 19.03 9.54 -1.72
N PHE A 150 18.59 9.29 -0.49
CA PHE A 150 19.20 9.87 0.69
C PHE A 150 20.67 9.46 0.86
N ARG A 151 21.00 8.19 0.62
CA ARG A 151 22.39 7.71 0.68
C ARG A 151 23.25 8.36 -0.39
N VAL A 152 22.75 8.46 -1.61
CA VAL A 152 23.48 9.07 -2.73
C VAL A 152 23.72 10.56 -2.47
N SER A 153 22.71 11.30 -2.02
CA SER A 153 22.88 12.71 -1.63
C SER A 153 23.95 12.88 -0.54
N LYS A 154 23.97 12.02 0.48
CA LYS A 154 25.03 12.01 1.49
C LYS A 154 26.41 11.67 0.93
N ASN A 155 26.48 10.75 -0.03
CA ASN A 155 27.75 10.39 -0.65
C ASN A 155 28.29 11.51 -1.52
N GLN A 156 27.42 12.23 -2.24
CA GLN A 156 27.79 13.37 -3.07
C GLN A 156 28.48 14.45 -2.25
N THR A 157 27.93 14.82 -1.10
CA THR A 157 28.55 15.83 -0.23
C THR A 157 29.79 15.31 0.50
N LYS A 158 29.82 14.04 0.87
CA LYS A 158 30.95 13.46 1.64
C LYS A 158 32.18 13.14 0.79
N PHE A 159 31.99 12.81 -0.48
CA PHE A 159 33.05 12.38 -1.39
C PHE A 159 33.15 13.30 -2.60
N ASP A 160 32.89 14.59 -2.40
CA ASP A 160 32.97 15.59 -3.47
C ASP A 160 34.40 15.76 -3.98
N ASP A 161 35.37 15.74 -3.05
CA ASP A 161 36.81 15.86 -3.33
C ASP A 161 37.44 14.56 -3.90
N CYS A 162 36.67 13.50 -4.04
CA CYS A 162 37.17 12.23 -4.57
C CYS A 162 36.99 12.14 -6.08
N ASP A 163 37.93 11.48 -6.75
CA ASP A 163 37.84 11.23 -8.19
C ASP A 163 36.56 10.49 -8.55
N ARG A 164 35.88 10.99 -9.59
CA ARG A 164 34.63 10.42 -10.10
C ARG A 164 34.93 9.55 -11.30
N ILE A 165 34.41 8.33 -11.27
CA ILE A 165 34.50 7.38 -12.37
C ILE A 165 33.11 7.00 -12.84
N LYS A 166 32.96 6.87 -14.15
CA LYS A 166 31.76 6.33 -14.77
C LYS A 166 32.03 4.87 -15.09
N ILE A 167 31.25 3.97 -14.51
CA ILE A 167 31.29 2.55 -14.86
C ILE A 167 29.90 2.15 -15.29
N ASP A 168 29.78 1.67 -16.53
CA ASP A 168 28.50 1.47 -17.20
C ASP A 168 27.68 2.77 -17.21
N ASP A 169 26.48 2.73 -16.61
CA ASP A 169 25.55 3.86 -16.44
C ASP A 169 25.63 4.50 -15.04
N GLY A 170 26.51 3.98 -14.18
CA GLY A 170 26.68 4.45 -12.80
C GLY A 170 27.84 5.44 -12.67
N ILE A 171 27.64 6.47 -11.85
CA ILE A 171 28.72 7.37 -11.42
C ILE A 171 29.13 6.97 -10.01
N PHE A 172 30.44 6.77 -9.81
CA PHE A 172 31.01 6.39 -8.53
C PHE A 172 32.13 7.34 -8.13
N ALA A 173 32.26 7.60 -6.83
CA ALA A 173 33.48 8.19 -6.26
C ALA A 173 34.46 7.06 -5.88
N MET A 174 35.74 7.26 -6.23
CA MET A 174 36.83 6.42 -5.77
C MET A 174 37.26 6.82 -4.38
N ALA A 175 37.17 5.89 -3.43
CA ALA A 175 37.59 6.11 -2.05
C ALA A 175 38.68 5.10 -1.64
N LYS A 176 39.49 5.48 -0.65
CA LYS A 176 40.54 4.63 -0.05
C LYS A 176 41.55 4.10 -1.08
N GLY A 177 42.10 5.00 -1.90
CA GLY A 177 43.09 4.64 -2.93
C GLY A 177 42.55 3.66 -3.96
N GLY A 178 41.27 3.82 -4.36
CA GLY A 178 40.62 2.96 -5.35
C GLY A 178 40.15 1.59 -4.82
N ASN A 179 40.32 1.27 -3.53
CA ASN A 179 39.82 -0.01 -3.00
C ASN A 179 38.31 -0.04 -2.73
N LYS A 180 37.65 1.13 -2.78
CA LYS A 180 36.22 1.27 -2.53
C LYS A 180 35.59 2.19 -3.56
N LEU A 181 34.47 1.76 -4.13
CA LEU A 181 33.67 2.56 -5.04
C LEU A 181 32.35 2.91 -4.36
N ILE A 182 32.00 4.19 -4.40
CA ILE A 182 30.84 4.74 -3.68
C ILE A 182 29.85 5.29 -4.70
N PRO A 183 28.61 4.80 -4.76
CA PRO A 183 27.65 5.25 -5.75
C PRO A 183 27.23 6.71 -5.49
N LEU A 184 27.26 7.50 -6.55
CA LEU A 184 26.82 8.90 -6.61
C LEU A 184 25.57 9.10 -7.48
N SER A 185 25.09 8.04 -8.16
CA SER A 185 23.86 8.08 -8.96
C SER A 185 22.96 6.86 -8.69
N ILE A 186 21.68 7.00 -9.04
CA ILE A 186 20.63 5.98 -8.96
C ILE A 186 20.05 5.84 -10.37
N PRO A 187 19.72 4.64 -10.86
CA PRO A 187 19.73 3.35 -10.15
C PRO A 187 21.07 2.62 -10.28
N PHE A 188 21.57 2.11 -9.16
CA PHE A 188 22.68 1.17 -9.16
C PHE A 188 22.15 -0.22 -8.78
N ARG A 189 22.17 -1.17 -9.73
CA ARG A 189 21.57 -2.50 -9.60
C ARG A 189 22.58 -3.65 -9.68
N LYS A 190 23.84 -3.39 -10.03
CA LYS A 190 24.84 -4.45 -10.23
C LYS A 190 25.39 -4.93 -8.89
N THR A 191 25.48 -6.24 -8.71
CA THR A 191 26.04 -6.87 -7.50
C THR A 191 27.57 -6.89 -7.49
N SER A 192 28.17 -6.82 -8.68
CA SER A 192 29.62 -6.78 -8.89
C SER A 192 29.96 -5.98 -10.14
N VAL A 193 31.16 -5.42 -10.16
CA VAL A 193 31.69 -4.61 -11.25
C VAL A 193 33.19 -4.85 -11.36
N ASP A 194 33.67 -5.06 -12.58
CA ASP A 194 35.09 -5.12 -12.89
C ASP A 194 35.55 -3.76 -13.39
N TRP A 195 36.58 -3.21 -12.76
CA TRP A 195 37.14 -1.92 -13.14
C TRP A 195 38.65 -1.92 -12.91
N ASN A 196 39.41 -1.51 -13.93
CA ASN A 196 40.87 -1.43 -13.88
C ASN A 196 41.54 -2.75 -13.42
N GLY A 197 41.10 -3.88 -13.98
CA GLY A 197 41.60 -5.22 -13.64
C GLY A 197 41.25 -5.73 -12.24
N LYS A 198 40.40 -5.01 -11.50
CA LYS A 198 39.98 -5.33 -10.13
C LYS A 198 38.50 -5.67 -10.07
N HIS A 199 38.17 -6.71 -9.31
CA HIS A 199 36.79 -7.14 -9.08
C HIS A 199 36.22 -6.52 -7.80
N TYR A 200 35.15 -5.73 -7.96
CA TYR A 200 34.44 -5.07 -6.86
C TYR A 200 33.11 -5.76 -6.61
N SER A 201 32.82 -6.06 -5.35
CA SER A 201 31.53 -6.63 -4.93
C SER A 201 30.76 -5.69 -4.01
N VAL A 202 29.44 -5.70 -4.13
CA VAL A 202 28.55 -4.86 -3.33
C VAL A 202 28.53 -5.33 -1.88
N ARG A 203 28.70 -4.37 -0.97
CA ARG A 203 28.46 -4.58 0.46
C ARG A 203 26.99 -4.31 0.82
N PRO A 204 26.50 -4.81 1.97
CA PRO A 204 25.18 -4.43 2.51
C PRO A 204 25.00 -2.91 2.66
N SER A 205 26.11 -2.16 2.83
CA SER A 205 26.11 -0.70 2.87
C SER A 205 25.84 -0.03 1.50
N GLY A 206 25.81 -0.78 0.41
CA GLY A 206 25.62 -0.28 -0.97
C GLY A 206 26.88 0.21 -1.67
N SER A 207 28.02 0.25 -0.98
CA SER A 207 29.32 0.57 -1.59
C SER A 207 29.97 -0.69 -2.15
N LEU A 208 30.66 -0.58 -3.28
CA LEU A 208 31.45 -1.69 -3.80
C LEU A 208 32.84 -1.68 -3.18
N LYS A 209 33.34 -2.86 -2.82
CA LYS A 209 34.69 -3.02 -2.28
C LYS A 209 35.46 -4.00 -3.14
N HIS A 210 36.70 -3.65 -3.46
CA HIS A 210 37.62 -4.57 -4.07
C HIS A 210 37.88 -5.75 -3.11
N SER A 211 37.68 -6.97 -3.59
CA SER A 211 38.04 -8.18 -2.85
C SER A 211 39.55 -8.43 -3.02
N SER A 212 40.38 -7.63 -2.35
CA SER A 212 41.77 -8.02 -2.17
C SER A 212 41.77 -9.23 -1.24
N ARG A 213 42.04 -10.43 -1.74
CA ARG A 213 42.45 -11.53 -0.87
C ARG A 213 43.68 -11.02 -0.13
N ARG A 214 43.51 -10.61 1.14
CA ARG A 214 44.67 -10.46 2.01
C ARG A 214 45.29 -11.85 2.03
N ALA A 215 46.48 -11.99 1.44
CA ALA A 215 47.30 -13.16 1.67
C ALA A 215 47.36 -13.32 3.20
N ARG A 216 46.66 -14.33 3.72
CA ARG A 216 46.88 -14.72 5.11
C ARG A 216 48.27 -15.31 5.07
N TYR A 217 49.25 -14.54 5.55
CA TYR A 217 50.53 -15.12 5.90
C TYR A 217 50.22 -16.17 6.97
N VAL A 218 50.17 -17.43 6.56
CA VAL A 218 50.24 -18.54 7.50
C VAL A 218 51.69 -18.51 7.94
N GLY A 219 51.94 -17.97 9.13
CA GLY A 219 53.25 -18.03 9.74
C GLY A 219 53.61 -19.50 9.91
N LEU A 220 54.46 -20.02 9.03
CA LEU A 220 55.20 -21.24 9.25
C LEU A 220 56.14 -20.95 10.41
N LEU A 221 55.71 -21.29 11.62
CA LEU A 221 56.59 -21.50 12.75
C LEU A 221 57.41 -22.75 12.41
N PHE A 222 58.66 -22.53 12.00
CA PHE A 222 59.72 -23.53 12.07
C PHE A 222 60.45 -23.36 13.40
#